data_AF-A0A537M2P9-F1
#
_entry.id   AF-A0A537M2P9-F1
#
_cell.length_a   1.000
_cell.length_b   1.000
_cell.length_c   1.000
_cell.angle_alpha   90.00
_cell.angle_beta   90.00
_cell.angle_gamma   90.00
#
_symmetry.space_group_name_H-M   'P 1'
#
loop_
_entity.id
_entity.type
_entity.pdbx_description
1 polymer ?
#
loop_
_entity_poly.entity_id
_entity_poly.type
_entity_poly.pdbx_seq_one_letter_code
_entity_poly.pdbx_strand_id
1 'polypeptide(L)'
;MNQFAALGLTQKWLAPALAGLFALAGLLALSTSPALAADTPDPDAPKGATVTVLKAAKSCFSNLVEVTGIVLARDETTVRPERAGLKVAEVLADAGDTVTAGQTLARLSLPEGGTAQVAAPVAGLIASSSAVVGAMASAKGEALFSIIARSEYDLVGLVPTQDVAKLAVNQGASIRIPGAGDVDGRVRRIAPTVQPDSQLGQVFIAITTNRRLLVNSSGRALIKTGQSCGVAVPLTAVLYGTGGTVVQVVRRSRVETKRVEVGLMAGGQVEIREGVNEGDIVVPLPLWERVGVRGSIRESRCRNPSPGSHLSMRSDLSHKGRGAASMRLEILRCAICTSSLALGAPRNDGV
;
A
#
# COMPACT_ATOMS: atom_id res chain seq x y z
N MET A 1 -1.36 29.20 57.74
CA MET A 1 -2.34 29.09 58.85
C MET A 1 -3.34 28.02 58.44
N ASN A 2 -3.69 26.93 59.12
CA ASN A 2 -3.30 26.20 60.34
C ASN A 2 -3.78 24.75 60.04
N GLN A 3 -2.97 23.70 60.19
CA GLN A 3 -2.76 22.87 61.38
C GLN A 3 -4.00 22.15 61.98
N PHE A 4 -3.70 20.96 62.53
CA PHE A 4 -4.47 20.03 63.40
C PHE A 4 -5.25 18.91 62.66
N ALA A 5 -4.89 17.60 62.73
CA ALA A 5 -4.69 16.68 63.87
C ALA A 5 -6.01 16.48 64.67
N ALA A 6 -6.46 15.33 65.16
CA ALA A 6 -5.86 14.04 65.50
C ALA A 6 -6.97 13.06 66.00
N LEU A 7 -6.56 11.83 66.38
CA LEU A 7 -7.24 10.84 67.28
C LEU A 7 -8.56 10.21 66.78
N GLY A 8 -8.93 8.96 67.08
CA GLY A 8 -8.46 7.93 68.01
C GLY A 8 -9.62 6.97 68.33
N LEU A 9 -9.31 5.83 68.97
CA LEU A 9 -10.18 4.80 69.59
C LEU A 9 -10.92 3.83 68.65
N THR A 10 -10.67 2.51 68.60
CA THR A 10 -10.68 1.43 69.61
C THR A 10 -12.00 1.23 70.35
N GLN A 11 -12.75 0.16 70.03
CA GLN A 11 -13.54 -0.56 71.03
C GLN A 11 -13.75 -2.03 70.63
N LYS A 12 -13.08 -2.92 71.37
CA LYS A 12 -13.36 -4.35 71.54
C LYS A 12 -14.67 -4.54 72.34
N TRP A 13 -15.07 -5.81 72.52
CA TRP A 13 -16.16 -6.40 73.36
C TRP A 13 -17.20 -7.10 72.45
N LEU A 14 -17.61 -8.36 72.59
CA LEU A 14 -17.61 -9.33 73.70
C LEU A 14 -17.59 -10.77 73.14
N ALA A 15 -16.96 -11.69 73.88
CA ALA A 15 -17.28 -13.11 73.90
C ALA A 15 -18.26 -13.41 75.07
N PRO A 16 -18.94 -14.56 75.05
CA PRO A 16 -18.69 -15.48 76.16
C PRO A 16 -18.56 -16.95 75.74
N ALA A 17 -17.84 -17.66 76.59
CA ALA A 17 -17.56 -19.09 76.57
C ALA A 17 -18.70 -19.92 77.16
N LEU A 18 -18.80 -21.20 76.78
CA LEU A 18 -19.20 -22.30 77.66
C LEU A 18 -18.73 -23.64 77.09
N ALA A 19 -18.06 -24.41 77.95
CA ALA A 19 -17.41 -25.68 77.71
C ALA A 19 -18.24 -26.85 78.28
N GLY A 20 -17.95 -28.08 77.82
CA GLY A 20 -18.43 -29.35 78.42
C GLY A 20 -18.77 -30.38 77.34
N LEU A 21 -17.86 -31.23 76.88
CA LEU A 21 -17.36 -32.47 77.52
C LEU A 21 -18.45 -33.55 77.70
N PHE A 22 -18.64 -34.41 76.69
CA PHE A 22 -19.18 -35.76 76.88
C PHE A 22 -18.53 -36.73 75.90
N ALA A 23 -17.84 -37.72 76.47
CA ALA A 23 -17.25 -38.86 75.80
C ALA A 23 -18.20 -40.07 75.86
N LEU A 24 -18.06 -40.96 74.87
CA LEU A 24 -18.38 -42.40 74.87
C LEU A 24 -19.84 -42.87 74.99
N ALA A 25 -20.45 -43.12 73.83
CA ALA A 25 -21.33 -44.26 73.52
C ALA A 25 -21.30 -44.40 71.98
N GLY A 26 -21.03 -45.50 71.31
CA GLY A 26 -21.26 -46.90 71.63
C GLY A 26 -21.92 -47.52 70.38
N LEU A 27 -21.11 -48.18 69.55
CA LEU A 27 -21.40 -49.32 68.67
C LEU A 27 -22.61 -49.29 67.68
N LEU A 28 -22.36 -49.79 66.47
CA LEU A 28 -23.29 -50.19 65.38
C LEU A 28 -23.87 -49.09 64.46
N ALA A 29 -23.31 -48.95 63.25
CA ALA A 29 -24.01 -49.29 62.00
C ALA A 29 -23.18 -48.97 60.72
N LEU A 30 -22.83 -50.05 60.01
CA LEU A 30 -22.75 -50.21 58.54
C LEU A 30 -22.06 -49.13 57.66
N SER A 31 -20.85 -49.49 57.22
CA SER A 31 -20.33 -49.41 55.84
C SER A 31 -21.03 -48.47 54.84
N THR A 32 -20.47 -47.28 54.63
CA THR A 32 -20.51 -46.60 53.33
C THR A 32 -19.17 -45.91 53.07
N SER A 33 -18.35 -46.52 52.21
CA SER A 33 -17.16 -45.88 51.64
C SER A 33 -17.61 -44.76 50.70
N PRO A 34 -17.16 -43.50 50.84
CA PRO A 34 -17.27 -42.55 49.76
C PRO A 34 -16.16 -42.89 48.76
N ALA A 35 -16.55 -43.47 47.63
CA ALA A 35 -15.67 -43.65 46.49
C ALA A 35 -15.16 -42.27 46.03
N LEU A 36 -13.84 -42.10 46.01
CA LEU A 36 -13.20 -41.05 45.23
C LEU A 36 -13.58 -41.26 43.76
N ALA A 37 -14.39 -40.37 43.21
CA ALA A 37 -14.53 -40.24 41.77
C ALA A 37 -13.22 -39.63 41.23
N ALA A 38 -12.45 -40.45 40.53
CA ALA A 38 -11.36 -39.99 39.69
C ALA A 38 -11.97 -39.28 38.47
N ASP A 39 -11.67 -37.99 38.31
CA ASP A 39 -11.97 -37.23 37.09
C ASP A 39 -11.16 -37.82 35.92
N THR A 40 -11.81 -38.63 35.10
CA THR A 40 -11.33 -38.94 33.75
C THR A 40 -11.63 -37.74 32.84
N PRO A 41 -10.65 -37.17 32.13
CA PRO A 41 -10.91 -36.07 31.21
C PRO A 41 -11.83 -36.53 30.09
N ASP A 42 -12.97 -35.87 29.96
CA ASP A 42 -13.98 -36.09 28.92
C ASP A 42 -13.35 -35.93 27.51
N PRO A 43 -13.38 -36.98 26.65
CA PRO A 43 -12.81 -36.93 25.30
C PRO A 43 -13.62 -36.08 24.30
N ASP A 44 -14.81 -35.58 24.66
CA ASP A 44 -15.72 -34.86 23.76
C ASP A 44 -15.72 -33.32 23.94
N ALA A 45 -14.64 -32.75 24.48
CA ALA A 45 -14.45 -31.30 24.43
C ALA A 45 -14.37 -30.82 22.96
N PRO A 46 -15.24 -29.87 22.52
CA PRO A 46 -15.23 -29.40 21.13
C PRO A 46 -13.86 -28.80 20.82
N LYS A 47 -13.16 -29.41 19.85
CA LYS A 47 -11.85 -28.98 19.38
C LYS A 47 -11.96 -27.54 18.87
N GLY A 48 -11.54 -26.58 19.68
CA GLY A 48 -11.55 -25.16 19.32
C GLY A 48 -10.69 -24.91 18.09
N ALA A 49 -11.24 -24.22 17.09
CA ALA A 49 -10.48 -23.82 15.92
C ALA A 49 -9.43 -22.79 16.33
N THR A 50 -8.15 -23.07 16.05
CA THR A 50 -7.09 -22.07 16.19
C THR A 50 -7.26 -21.05 15.08
N VAL A 51 -7.42 -19.78 15.45
CA VAL A 51 -7.49 -18.66 14.51
C VAL A 51 -6.26 -17.80 14.64
N THR A 52 -5.71 -17.40 13.50
CA THR A 52 -4.74 -16.31 13.46
C THR A 52 -5.50 -15.01 13.65
N VAL A 53 -4.96 -14.09 14.45
CA VAL A 53 -5.54 -12.77 14.66
C VAL A 53 -4.54 -11.68 14.31
N LEU A 54 -5.04 -10.53 13.89
CA LEU A 54 -4.24 -9.35 13.62
C LEU A 54 -4.84 -8.16 14.36
N LYS A 55 -4.00 -7.21 14.77
CA LYS A 55 -4.47 -6.00 15.46
C LYS A 55 -4.71 -4.90 14.43
N ALA A 56 -5.89 -4.29 14.45
CA ALA A 56 -6.22 -3.15 13.63
C ALA A 56 -5.41 -1.94 14.10
N ALA A 57 -4.75 -1.25 13.17
CA ALA A 57 -3.89 -0.11 13.46
C ALA A 57 -4.22 1.05 12.51
N LYS A 58 -3.91 2.29 12.89
CA LYS A 58 -4.09 3.41 11.97
C LYS A 58 -3.06 3.37 10.84
N SER A 59 -3.51 3.60 9.62
CA SER A 59 -2.66 3.78 8.44
C SER A 59 -3.23 4.84 7.52
N CYS A 60 -2.36 5.44 6.71
CA CYS A 60 -2.75 6.35 5.64
C CYS A 60 -2.75 5.60 4.30
N PHE A 61 -3.88 5.65 3.63
CA PHE A 61 -4.14 5.05 2.33
C PHE A 61 -4.06 6.14 1.26
N SER A 62 -3.27 5.90 0.22
CA SER A 62 -3.26 6.74 -0.97
C SER A 62 -3.87 5.97 -2.13
N ASN A 63 -4.86 6.58 -2.78
CA ASN A 63 -5.37 6.08 -4.03
C ASN A 63 -4.44 6.54 -5.16
N LEU A 64 -3.99 5.59 -5.97
CA LEU A 64 -3.02 5.79 -7.03
C LEU A 64 -3.64 5.35 -8.35
N VAL A 65 -3.59 6.21 -9.35
CA VAL A 65 -3.92 5.86 -10.73
C VAL A 65 -2.62 5.75 -11.49
N GLU A 66 -2.37 4.56 -12.04
CA GLU A 66 -1.23 4.33 -12.93
C GLU A 66 -1.57 4.78 -14.35
N VAL A 67 -0.66 5.55 -14.93
CA VAL A 67 -0.79 6.09 -16.28
C VAL A 67 0.47 5.75 -17.04
N THR A 68 0.34 5.04 -18.15
CA THR A 68 1.45 4.74 -19.05
C THR A 68 1.36 5.64 -20.27
N GLY A 69 2.51 6.16 -20.70
CA GLY A 69 2.55 7.15 -21.77
C GLY A 69 3.93 7.32 -22.40
N ILE A 70 4.00 8.32 -23.28
CA ILE A 70 5.22 8.75 -23.95
C ILE A 70 5.61 10.16 -23.49
N VAL A 71 6.91 10.40 -23.37
CA VAL A 71 7.45 11.72 -23.05
C VAL A 71 7.53 12.55 -24.32
N LEU A 72 6.85 13.68 -24.34
CA LEU A 72 6.87 14.64 -25.45
C LEU A 72 7.45 15.99 -25.00
N ALA A 73 8.04 16.70 -25.94
CA ALA A 73 8.33 18.12 -25.77
C ALA A 73 7.01 18.88 -25.56
N ARG A 74 6.96 19.76 -24.58
CA ARG A 74 5.76 20.58 -24.32
C ARG A 74 5.48 21.53 -25.48
N ASP A 75 6.54 22.15 -25.97
CA ASP A 75 6.52 23.20 -26.97
C ASP A 75 7.74 22.99 -27.86
N GLU A 76 7.49 22.57 -29.09
CA GLU A 76 8.51 22.25 -30.08
C GLU A 76 8.40 23.24 -31.25
N THR A 77 9.45 24.02 -31.46
CA THR A 77 9.51 25.01 -32.53
C THR A 77 10.46 24.54 -33.61
N THR A 78 9.95 24.42 -34.83
CA THR A 78 10.75 24.08 -36.01
C THR A 78 11.29 25.35 -36.67
N VAL A 79 12.59 25.40 -36.90
CA VAL A 79 13.27 26.53 -37.53
C VAL A 79 13.47 26.24 -39.01
N ARG A 80 12.87 27.08 -39.85
CA ARG A 80 13.02 27.05 -41.30
C ARG A 80 13.64 28.36 -41.79
N PRO A 81 14.40 28.33 -42.90
CA PRO A 81 14.81 29.57 -43.53
C PRO A 81 13.62 30.34 -44.07
N GLU A 82 13.70 31.67 -44.08
CA GLU A 82 12.63 32.53 -44.59
C GLU A 82 12.45 32.45 -46.11
N ARG A 83 13.52 32.11 -46.83
CA ARG A 83 13.55 32.05 -48.30
C ARG A 83 13.88 30.64 -48.79
N ALA A 84 13.43 30.34 -50.01
CA ALA A 84 13.77 29.09 -50.71
C ALA A 84 15.10 29.22 -51.46
N GLY A 85 15.75 28.09 -51.74
CA GLY A 85 16.96 28.04 -52.58
C GLY A 85 18.23 28.53 -51.91
N LEU A 86 18.26 28.53 -50.57
CA LEU A 86 19.46 28.85 -49.81
C LEU A 86 20.33 27.60 -49.67
N LYS A 87 21.65 27.75 -49.66
CA LYS A 87 22.57 26.63 -49.42
C LYS A 87 23.19 26.78 -48.04
N VAL A 88 23.27 25.70 -47.27
CA VAL A 88 23.92 25.73 -45.94
C VAL A 88 25.42 25.94 -46.14
N ALA A 89 25.96 27.07 -45.66
CA ALA A 89 27.37 27.40 -45.75
C ALA A 89 28.14 26.92 -44.50
N GLU A 90 27.53 27.06 -43.33
CA GLU A 90 28.13 26.72 -42.04
C GLU A 90 27.04 26.34 -41.04
N VAL A 91 27.32 25.37 -40.17
CA VAL A 91 26.46 24.94 -39.07
C VAL A 91 27.20 25.23 -37.77
N LEU A 92 26.59 26.00 -36.86
CA LEU A 92 27.19 26.48 -35.62
C LEU A 92 26.65 25.77 -34.36
N ALA A 93 25.56 25.04 -34.49
CA ALA A 93 24.91 24.33 -33.38
C ALA A 93 24.38 22.98 -33.86
N ASP A 94 24.47 21.96 -33.00
CA ASP A 94 24.08 20.59 -33.31
C ASP A 94 22.98 20.07 -32.38
N ALA A 95 22.41 18.92 -32.75
CA ALA A 95 21.42 18.24 -31.92
C ALA A 95 22.01 17.91 -30.53
N GLY A 96 21.30 18.29 -29.47
CA GLY A 96 21.76 18.16 -28.08
C GLY A 96 22.35 19.43 -27.47
N ASP A 97 22.57 20.49 -28.26
CA ASP A 97 23.03 21.78 -27.75
C ASP A 97 21.90 22.59 -27.14
N THR A 98 22.23 23.36 -26.10
CA THR A 98 21.32 24.30 -25.46
C THR A 98 21.58 25.69 -26.02
N VAL A 99 20.54 26.34 -26.54
CA VAL A 99 20.63 27.62 -27.23
C VAL A 99 19.78 28.68 -26.56
N THR A 100 20.18 29.96 -26.72
CA THR A 100 19.41 31.11 -26.27
C THR A 100 18.56 31.69 -27.40
N ALA A 101 17.48 32.42 -27.07
CA ALA A 101 16.70 33.13 -28.07
C ALA A 101 17.59 34.15 -28.82
N GLY A 102 17.50 34.16 -30.15
CA GLY A 102 18.31 35.00 -31.03
C GLY A 102 19.71 34.45 -31.36
N GLN A 103 20.12 33.32 -30.78
CA GLN A 103 21.43 32.73 -31.08
C GLN A 103 21.49 32.21 -32.52
N THR A 104 22.55 32.53 -33.25
CA THR A 104 22.78 32.03 -34.62
C THR A 104 23.10 30.53 -34.60
N LEU A 105 22.31 29.75 -35.33
CA LEU A 105 22.40 28.29 -35.45
C LEU A 105 23.13 27.85 -36.72
N ALA A 106 22.90 28.55 -37.83
CA ALA A 106 23.53 28.25 -39.11
C ALA A 106 23.68 29.51 -39.96
N ARG A 107 24.66 29.48 -40.86
CA ARG A 107 24.86 30.48 -41.91
C ARG A 107 24.52 29.86 -43.26
N LEU A 108 23.69 30.54 -44.02
CA LEU A 108 23.24 30.13 -45.34
C LEU A 108 23.81 31.08 -46.39
N SER A 109 24.25 30.56 -47.53
CA SER A 109 24.67 31.35 -48.68
C SER A 109 23.49 31.59 -49.64
N LEU A 110 23.36 32.83 -50.11
CA LEU A 110 22.37 33.19 -51.13
C LEU A 110 22.92 32.93 -52.54
N PRO A 111 22.06 32.54 -53.51
CA PRO A 111 22.47 32.38 -54.90
C PRO A 111 22.91 33.70 -55.57
N GLU A 112 22.37 34.83 -55.12
CA GLU A 112 22.67 36.19 -55.61
C GLU A 112 23.97 36.78 -55.03
N GLY A 113 24.65 36.04 -54.14
CA GLY A 113 25.78 36.52 -53.35
C GLY A 113 25.34 37.08 -52.00
N GLY A 114 26.09 36.74 -50.94
CA GLY A 114 25.81 37.13 -49.56
C GLY A 114 25.47 35.96 -48.63
N THR A 115 25.28 36.25 -47.35
CA THR A 115 24.96 35.26 -46.32
C THR A 115 23.72 35.65 -45.52
N ALA A 116 22.81 34.70 -45.31
CA ALA A 116 21.70 34.80 -44.37
C ALA A 116 22.02 34.02 -43.09
N GLN A 117 21.57 34.50 -41.95
CA GLN A 117 21.74 33.80 -40.67
C GLN A 117 20.40 33.20 -40.25
N VAL A 118 20.45 31.97 -39.74
CA VAL A 118 19.31 31.30 -39.11
C VAL A 118 19.52 31.37 -37.61
N ALA A 119 18.61 32.04 -36.90
CA ALA A 119 18.67 32.19 -35.46
C ALA A 119 17.60 31.37 -34.74
N ALA A 120 17.86 31.00 -33.49
CA ALA A 120 16.90 30.33 -32.63
C ALA A 120 15.76 31.29 -32.24
N PRO A 121 14.48 30.99 -32.53
CA PRO A 121 13.37 31.85 -32.14
C PRO A 121 13.12 31.85 -30.63
N VAL A 122 13.50 30.76 -29.94
CA VAL A 122 13.29 30.55 -28.50
C VAL A 122 14.53 29.91 -27.88
N ALA A 123 14.73 30.16 -26.59
CA ALA A 123 15.75 29.45 -25.82
C ALA A 123 15.28 28.01 -25.54
N GLY A 124 16.18 27.04 -25.67
CA GLY A 124 15.80 25.63 -25.55
C GLY A 124 16.90 24.64 -25.91
N LEU A 125 16.51 23.37 -26.01
CA LEU A 125 17.38 22.28 -26.43
C LEU A 125 17.10 21.93 -27.89
N ILE A 126 18.13 21.79 -28.72
CA ILE A 126 17.98 21.31 -30.09
C ILE A 126 17.66 19.81 -30.04
N ALA A 127 16.44 19.43 -30.41
CA ALA A 127 15.99 18.03 -30.50
C ALA A 127 16.61 17.31 -31.70
N SER A 128 16.65 17.99 -32.84
CA SER A 128 17.20 17.46 -34.08
C SER A 128 17.74 18.58 -34.97
N SER A 129 18.75 18.24 -35.76
CA SER A 129 19.36 19.11 -36.78
C SER A 129 19.44 18.31 -38.08
N SER A 130 18.84 18.84 -39.15
CA SER A 130 18.97 18.34 -40.52
C SER A 130 19.91 19.21 -41.36
N ALA A 131 20.45 20.29 -40.77
CA ALA A 131 21.35 21.20 -41.44
C ALA A 131 22.70 20.51 -41.71
N VAL A 132 22.99 20.27 -42.99
CA VAL A 132 24.28 19.72 -43.44
C VAL A 132 24.92 20.75 -44.37
N VAL A 133 26.20 21.05 -44.15
CA VAL A 133 26.95 21.96 -45.02
C VAL A 133 26.88 21.48 -46.47
N GLY A 134 26.48 22.40 -47.35
CA GLY A 134 26.29 22.13 -48.77
C GLY A 134 24.89 21.69 -49.17
N ALA A 135 24.01 21.33 -48.23
CA ALA A 135 22.63 20.99 -48.50
C ALA A 135 21.80 22.22 -48.90
N MET A 136 20.76 21.99 -49.71
CA MET A 136 19.75 22.99 -50.04
C MET A 136 18.77 23.12 -48.88
N ALA A 137 18.53 24.34 -48.43
CA ALA A 137 17.57 24.71 -47.42
C ALA A 137 16.45 25.56 -48.05
N SER A 138 15.20 25.29 -47.65
CA SER A 138 14.04 25.96 -48.22
C SER A 138 12.97 26.20 -47.17
N ALA A 139 12.29 27.35 -47.26
CA ALA A 139 11.15 27.71 -46.41
C ALA A 139 9.99 26.69 -46.49
N LYS A 140 9.86 26.01 -47.63
CA LYS A 140 8.83 24.98 -47.86
C LYS A 140 9.35 23.55 -47.67
N GLY A 141 10.62 23.39 -47.29
CA GLY A 141 11.27 22.10 -47.14
C GLY A 141 11.24 21.56 -45.70
N GLU A 142 12.13 20.60 -45.47
CA GLU A 142 12.45 20.08 -44.14
C GLU A 142 12.97 21.23 -43.24
N ALA A 143 12.59 21.18 -41.96
CA ALA A 143 13.09 22.14 -40.98
C ALA A 143 14.56 21.86 -40.67
N LEU A 144 15.38 22.91 -40.65
CA LEU A 144 16.82 22.79 -40.40
C LEU A 144 17.11 22.38 -38.96
N PHE A 145 16.32 22.92 -38.02
CA PHE A 145 16.46 22.62 -36.60
C PHE A 145 15.07 22.42 -35.98
N SER A 146 14.96 21.52 -35.03
CA SER A 146 13.83 21.44 -34.11
C SER A 146 14.28 21.77 -32.69
N ILE A 147 13.62 22.71 -32.04
CA ILE A 147 14.01 23.21 -30.71
C ILE A 147 12.88 22.96 -29.72
N ILE A 148 13.21 22.30 -28.61
CA ILE A 148 12.34 22.12 -27.45
C ILE A 148 12.44 23.39 -26.60
N ALA A 149 11.40 24.22 -26.65
CA ALA A 149 11.37 25.49 -25.94
C ALA A 149 11.45 25.26 -24.42
N ARG A 150 12.30 26.05 -23.75
CA ARG A 150 12.48 26.07 -22.29
C ARG A 150 12.84 24.70 -21.66
N SER A 151 13.19 23.70 -22.47
CA SER A 151 13.43 22.31 -22.02
C SER A 151 12.28 21.74 -21.17
N GLU A 152 11.04 22.10 -21.52
CA GLU A 152 9.84 21.63 -20.84
C GLU A 152 9.29 20.37 -21.51
N TYR A 153 8.94 19.36 -20.70
CA TYR A 153 8.44 18.08 -21.17
C TYR A 153 7.10 17.74 -20.51
N ASP A 154 6.26 17.04 -21.26
CA ASP A 154 5.01 16.48 -20.77
C ASP A 154 5.00 14.97 -21.03
N LEU A 155 4.58 14.18 -20.05
CA LEU A 155 4.21 12.79 -20.26
C LEU A 155 2.77 12.74 -20.76
N VAL A 156 2.58 12.26 -21.99
CA VAL A 156 1.27 12.06 -22.58
C VAL A 156 0.87 10.61 -22.39
N GLY A 157 -0.04 10.41 -21.45
CA GLY A 157 -0.51 9.09 -21.05
C GLY A 157 -1.94 8.81 -21.49
N LEU A 158 -2.23 7.52 -21.62
CA LEU A 158 -3.56 7.02 -21.90
C LEU A 158 -4.13 6.36 -20.65
N VAL A 159 -5.36 6.71 -20.29
CA VAL A 159 -6.01 6.28 -19.05
C VAL A 159 -7.43 5.80 -19.36
N PRO A 160 -7.88 4.66 -18.81
CA PRO A 160 -9.26 4.22 -18.96
C PRO A 160 -10.27 5.26 -18.46
N THR A 161 -11.40 5.42 -19.16
CA THR A 161 -12.45 6.42 -18.83
C THR A 161 -12.89 6.39 -17.36
N GLN A 162 -12.98 5.21 -16.75
CA GLN A 162 -13.35 5.04 -15.34
C GLN A 162 -12.36 5.68 -14.35
N ASP A 163 -11.08 5.76 -14.72
CA ASP A 163 -10.03 6.32 -13.87
C ASP A 163 -9.80 7.80 -14.19
N VAL A 164 -10.03 8.23 -15.44
CA VAL A 164 -10.03 9.65 -15.83
C VAL A 164 -11.01 10.46 -14.97
N ALA A 165 -12.17 9.90 -14.62
CA ALA A 165 -13.15 10.55 -13.76
C ALA A 165 -12.65 10.85 -12.33
N LYS A 166 -11.59 10.17 -11.88
CA LYS A 166 -10.95 10.37 -10.56
C LYS A 166 -9.78 11.36 -10.63
N LEU A 167 -9.35 11.74 -11.83
CA LEU A 167 -8.23 12.64 -12.05
C LEU A 167 -8.68 14.09 -12.01
N ALA A 168 -7.82 14.94 -11.47
CA ALA A 168 -8.01 16.38 -11.45
C ALA A 168 -6.71 17.10 -11.85
N VAL A 169 -6.86 18.29 -12.43
CA VAL A 169 -5.72 19.16 -12.74
C VAL A 169 -5.01 19.54 -11.44
N ASN A 170 -3.68 19.70 -11.50
CA ASN A 170 -2.77 19.98 -10.38
C ASN A 170 -2.53 18.82 -9.40
N GLN A 171 -3.01 17.60 -9.67
CA GLN A 171 -2.63 16.42 -8.88
C GLN A 171 -1.14 16.10 -9.04
N GLY A 172 -0.49 15.74 -7.93
CA GLY A 172 0.90 15.31 -7.91
C GLY A 172 1.07 13.89 -8.48
N ALA A 173 2.09 13.70 -9.30
CA ALA A 173 2.41 12.44 -9.94
C ALA A 173 3.91 12.11 -9.77
N SER A 174 4.21 10.85 -9.49
CA SER A 174 5.58 10.32 -9.52
C SER A 174 5.77 9.59 -10.84
N ILE A 175 6.72 10.03 -11.67
CA ILE A 175 6.93 9.52 -13.02
C ILE A 175 8.24 8.75 -13.07
N ARG A 176 8.18 7.49 -13.49
CA ARG A 176 9.35 6.66 -13.73
C ARG A 176 9.62 6.57 -15.22
N ILE A 177 10.77 7.08 -15.64
CA ILE A 177 11.20 7.09 -17.04
C ILE A 177 12.48 6.23 -17.15
N PRO A 178 12.52 5.22 -18.03
CA PRO A 178 13.73 4.46 -18.29
C PRO A 178 14.90 5.38 -18.67
N GLY A 179 16.06 5.18 -18.05
CA GLY A 179 17.25 6.01 -18.28
C GLY A 179 17.33 7.32 -17.47
N ALA A 180 16.20 7.93 -17.10
CA ALA A 180 16.18 9.14 -16.27
C ALA A 180 15.88 8.87 -14.78
N GLY A 181 15.28 7.72 -14.46
CA GLY A 181 14.89 7.35 -13.10
C GLY A 181 13.53 7.92 -12.71
N ASP A 182 13.34 8.13 -11.40
CA ASP A 182 12.11 8.72 -10.87
C ASP A 182 12.19 10.26 -10.93
N VAL A 183 11.10 10.87 -11.39
CA VAL A 183 10.96 12.31 -11.63
C VAL A 183 9.59 12.76 -11.14
N ASP A 184 9.53 13.92 -10.50
CA ASP A 184 8.27 14.50 -10.07
C ASP A 184 7.52 15.17 -11.22
N GLY A 185 6.20 15.11 -11.16
CA GLY A 185 5.34 15.78 -12.13
C GLY A 185 3.98 16.14 -11.56
N ARG A 186 3.20 16.85 -12.36
CA ARG A 186 1.82 17.23 -12.02
C ARG A 186 0.90 17.13 -13.21
N VAL A 187 -0.35 16.73 -12.98
CA VAL A 187 -1.37 16.71 -14.03
C VAL A 187 -1.65 18.13 -14.48
N ARG A 188 -1.29 18.47 -15.72
CA ARG A 188 -1.46 19.81 -16.29
C ARG A 188 -2.80 19.95 -16.99
N ARG A 189 -3.18 18.93 -17.73
CA ARG A 189 -4.39 18.95 -18.55
C ARG A 189 -4.90 17.53 -18.76
N ILE A 190 -6.22 17.38 -18.70
CA ILE A 190 -6.93 16.17 -19.09
C ILE A 190 -7.65 16.51 -20.39
N ALA A 191 -7.47 15.71 -21.44
CA ALA A 191 -8.14 15.94 -22.72
C ALA A 191 -9.65 15.72 -22.54
N PRO A 192 -10.50 16.59 -23.12
CA PRO A 192 -11.95 16.42 -23.09
C PRO A 192 -12.44 15.32 -24.05
N THR A 193 -11.53 14.65 -24.76
CA THR A 193 -11.83 13.63 -25.75
C THR A 193 -11.27 12.27 -25.30
N VAL A 194 -12.01 11.23 -25.66
CA VAL A 194 -11.64 9.82 -25.48
C VAL A 194 -11.49 9.21 -26.86
N GLN A 195 -10.50 8.34 -27.04
CA GLN A 195 -10.31 7.64 -28.30
C GLN A 195 -11.42 6.61 -28.50
N PRO A 196 -12.17 6.65 -29.61
CA PRO A 196 -13.39 5.84 -29.79
C PRO A 196 -13.11 4.34 -29.87
N ASP A 197 -11.94 3.96 -30.35
CA ASP A 197 -11.46 2.58 -30.52
C ASP A 197 -11.04 1.94 -29.19
N SER A 198 -10.24 2.65 -28.39
CA SER A 198 -9.65 2.11 -27.15
C SER A 198 -10.41 2.48 -25.88
N GLN A 199 -11.32 3.45 -25.96
CA GLN A 199 -12.02 4.04 -24.80
C GLN A 199 -11.02 4.58 -23.75
N LEU A 200 -9.88 5.09 -24.21
CA LEU A 200 -8.85 5.71 -23.39
C LEU A 200 -8.89 7.22 -23.52
N GLY A 201 -8.91 7.91 -22.38
CA GLY A 201 -8.73 9.35 -22.29
C GLY A 201 -7.24 9.71 -22.28
N GLN A 202 -6.92 10.86 -22.87
CA GLN A 202 -5.54 11.35 -22.91
C GLN A 202 -5.28 12.32 -21.75
N VAL A 203 -4.19 12.10 -21.02
CA VAL A 203 -3.78 12.95 -19.88
C VAL A 203 -2.38 13.49 -20.14
N PHE A 204 -2.21 14.79 -19.93
CA PHE A 204 -0.95 15.49 -20.05
C PHE A 204 -0.41 15.79 -18.66
N ILE A 205 0.72 15.18 -18.32
CA ILE A 205 1.38 15.33 -17.03
C ILE A 205 2.67 16.12 -17.25
N ALA A 206 2.74 17.33 -16.70
CA ALA A 206 3.93 18.15 -16.75
C ALA A 206 5.05 17.52 -15.91
N ILE A 207 6.22 17.33 -16.52
CA ILE A 207 7.39 16.76 -15.87
C ILE A 207 8.24 17.90 -15.31
N THR A 208 8.61 17.82 -14.02
CA THR A 208 9.45 18.81 -13.36
C THR A 208 10.86 18.23 -13.19
N THR A 209 11.77 18.60 -14.09
CA THR A 209 13.17 18.16 -14.01
C THR A 209 14.10 19.19 -14.63
N ASN A 210 15.32 19.29 -14.07
CA ASN A 210 16.42 20.06 -14.65
C ASN A 210 17.33 19.19 -15.54
N ARG A 211 17.03 17.88 -15.62
CA ARG A 211 17.80 16.92 -16.41
C ARG A 211 17.23 16.85 -17.82
N ARG A 212 18.12 16.64 -18.80
CA ARG A 212 17.73 16.36 -20.19
C ARG A 212 16.95 15.05 -20.24
N LEU A 213 15.77 15.08 -20.86
CA LEU A 213 14.96 13.89 -21.09
C LEU A 213 14.99 13.54 -22.57
N LEU A 214 14.99 12.24 -22.86
CA LEU A 214 14.83 11.74 -24.22
C LEU A 214 13.36 11.81 -24.60
N VAL A 215 13.04 12.62 -25.60
CA VAL A 215 11.71 12.67 -26.21
C VAL A 215 11.39 11.32 -26.86
N ASN A 216 10.09 11.00 -26.94
CA ASN A 216 9.56 9.72 -27.40
C ASN A 216 9.94 8.50 -26.55
N SER A 217 10.58 8.69 -25.39
CA SER A 217 10.75 7.63 -24.40
C SER A 217 9.41 7.26 -23.76
N SER A 218 9.25 6.01 -23.36
CA SER A 218 8.09 5.58 -22.58
C SER A 218 8.26 6.00 -21.11
N GLY A 219 7.15 6.25 -20.43
CA GLY A 219 7.14 6.59 -19.01
C GLY A 219 5.90 6.06 -18.31
N ARG A 220 6.02 5.78 -17.02
CA ARG A 220 4.91 5.38 -16.15
C ARG A 220 4.75 6.38 -15.04
N ALA A 221 3.56 6.96 -14.90
CA ALA A 221 3.22 7.91 -13.86
C ALA A 221 2.25 7.29 -12.87
N LEU A 222 2.52 7.48 -11.58
CA LEU A 222 1.62 7.16 -10.48
C LEU A 222 1.04 8.48 -9.96
N ILE A 223 -0.23 8.73 -10.28
CA ILE A 223 -0.95 9.94 -9.88
C ILE A 223 -1.66 9.69 -8.56
N LYS A 224 -1.43 10.55 -7.57
CA LYS A 224 -2.13 10.49 -6.28
C LYS A 224 -3.49 11.17 -6.41
N THR A 225 -4.57 10.39 -6.36
CA THR A 225 -5.95 10.89 -6.55
C THR A 225 -6.68 11.20 -5.24
N GLY A 226 -6.24 10.60 -4.15
CA GLY A 226 -6.78 10.86 -2.82
C GLY A 226 -5.91 10.25 -1.74
N GLN A 227 -6.02 10.80 -0.54
CA GLN A 227 -5.42 10.24 0.66
C GLN A 227 -6.47 10.23 1.77
N SER A 228 -6.57 9.12 2.48
CA SER A 228 -7.42 8.99 3.65
C SER A 228 -6.67 8.22 4.71
N CYS A 229 -6.73 8.68 5.96
CA CYS A 229 -6.07 8.02 7.08
C CYS A 229 -7.13 7.50 8.03
N GLY A 230 -7.08 6.20 8.30
CA GLY A 230 -8.12 5.50 9.05
C GLY A 230 -7.63 4.20 9.66
N VAL A 231 -8.55 3.43 10.25
CA VAL A 231 -8.24 2.12 10.82
C VAL A 231 -8.00 1.14 9.68
N ALA A 232 -6.82 0.53 9.66
CA ALA A 232 -6.39 -0.38 8.62
C ALA A 232 -6.60 -1.82 9.05
N VAL A 233 -7.26 -2.58 8.17
CA VAL A 233 -7.55 -4.00 8.34
C VAL A 233 -7.09 -4.73 7.07
N PRO A 234 -6.43 -5.90 7.17
CA PRO A 234 -6.06 -6.68 5.99
C PRO A 234 -7.27 -7.00 5.12
N LEU A 235 -7.12 -6.94 3.79
CA LEU A 235 -8.20 -7.24 2.85
C LEU A 235 -8.82 -8.62 3.10
N THR A 236 -8.01 -9.59 3.51
CA THR A 236 -8.45 -10.96 3.80
C THR A 236 -9.40 -11.06 5.01
N ALA A 237 -9.42 -10.05 5.90
CA ALA A 237 -10.32 -9.99 7.04
C ALA A 237 -11.72 -9.45 6.70
N VAL A 238 -11.88 -8.86 5.51
CA VAL A 238 -13.11 -8.21 5.07
C VAL A 238 -13.93 -9.19 4.25
N LEU A 239 -15.18 -9.40 4.66
CA LEU A 239 -16.12 -10.30 3.98
C LEU A 239 -17.17 -9.48 3.24
N TYR A 240 -17.25 -9.72 1.93
CA TYR A 240 -18.27 -9.13 1.07
C TYR A 240 -19.39 -10.15 0.87
N GLY A 241 -20.62 -9.78 1.21
CA GLY A 241 -21.80 -10.62 1.02
C GLY A 241 -23.02 -9.80 0.63
N THR A 242 -24.11 -10.48 0.29
CA THR A 242 -25.39 -9.85 -0.09
C THR A 242 -25.99 -8.99 1.03
N GLY A 243 -25.66 -9.29 2.29
CA GLY A 243 -26.08 -8.51 3.47
C GLY A 243 -25.23 -7.27 3.77
N GLY A 244 -24.20 -6.99 2.96
CA GLY A 244 -23.24 -5.90 3.17
C GLY A 244 -21.86 -6.40 3.59
N THR A 245 -20.95 -5.45 3.81
CA THR A 245 -19.57 -5.73 4.17
C THR A 245 -19.42 -5.93 5.68
N VAL A 246 -18.75 -7.01 6.09
CA VAL A 246 -18.57 -7.36 7.50
C VAL A 246 -17.13 -7.75 7.82
N VAL A 247 -16.71 -7.54 9.06
CA VAL A 247 -15.41 -7.97 9.60
C VAL A 247 -15.65 -8.76 10.88
N GLN A 248 -14.84 -9.80 11.11
CA GLN A 248 -14.86 -10.58 12.34
C GLN A 248 -13.87 -10.00 13.35
N VAL A 249 -14.39 -9.52 14.49
CA VAL A 249 -13.61 -8.91 15.57
C VAL A 249 -13.64 -9.83 16.79
N VAL A 250 -12.49 -9.99 17.45
CA VAL A 250 -12.36 -10.76 18.68
C VAL A 250 -12.52 -9.83 19.88
N ARG A 251 -13.56 -10.06 20.67
CA ARG A 251 -13.82 -9.38 21.94
C ARG A 251 -14.08 -10.43 23.02
N ARG A 252 -13.42 -10.30 24.17
CA ARG A 252 -13.64 -11.20 25.33
C ARG A 252 -13.56 -12.70 24.95
N SER A 253 -12.56 -13.08 24.15
CA SER A 253 -12.36 -14.45 23.63
C SER A 253 -13.50 -14.99 22.74
N ARG A 254 -14.37 -14.11 22.23
CA ARG A 254 -15.47 -14.46 21.30
C ARG A 254 -15.31 -13.69 20.00
N VAL A 255 -15.74 -14.32 18.90
CA VAL A 255 -15.77 -13.68 17.59
C VAL A 255 -17.14 -13.05 17.39
N GLU A 256 -17.13 -11.75 17.13
CA GLU A 256 -18.30 -10.96 16.78
C GLU A 256 -18.18 -10.52 15.32
N THR A 257 -19.23 -10.77 14.54
CA THR A 257 -19.32 -10.26 13.18
C THR A 257 -19.89 -8.84 13.25
N LYS A 258 -19.11 -7.86 12.79
CA LYS A 258 -19.53 -6.46 12.73
C LYS A 258 -19.70 -6.01 11.29
N ARG A 259 -20.79 -5.30 11.01
CA ARG A 259 -20.96 -4.54 9.77
C ARG A 259 -19.97 -3.38 9.78
N VAL A 260 -19.31 -3.16 8.64
CA VAL A 260 -18.31 -2.11 8.48
C VAL A 260 -18.57 -1.30 7.22
N GLU A 261 -18.15 -0.04 7.26
CA GLU A 261 -18.04 0.79 6.07
C GLU A 261 -16.58 0.87 5.66
N VAL A 262 -16.29 0.50 4.40
CA VAL A 262 -14.95 0.48 3.86
C VAL A 262 -14.63 1.76 3.10
N GLY A 263 -13.39 2.21 3.22
CA GLY A 263 -12.82 3.36 2.52
C GLY A 263 -11.86 2.94 1.42
N LEU A 264 -10.70 3.61 1.37
CA LEU A 264 -9.67 3.30 0.39
C LEU A 264 -9.02 1.94 0.63
N MET A 265 -8.54 1.31 -0.45
CA MET A 265 -7.80 0.06 -0.39
C MET A 265 -6.42 0.28 -1.01
N ALA A 266 -5.36 -0.03 -0.28
CA ALA A 266 -3.99 0.12 -0.75
C ALA A 266 -3.05 -0.85 -0.02
N GLY A 267 -2.06 -1.41 -0.73
CA GLY A 267 -1.03 -2.27 -0.14
C GLY A 267 -1.58 -3.52 0.58
N GLY A 268 -2.66 -4.11 0.06
CA GLY A 268 -3.31 -5.29 0.67
C GLY A 268 -4.11 -5.01 1.95
N GLN A 269 -4.24 -3.74 2.34
CA GLN A 269 -5.04 -3.29 3.47
C GLN A 269 -6.26 -2.50 2.97
N VAL A 270 -7.31 -2.52 3.79
CA VAL A 270 -8.57 -1.81 3.58
C VAL A 270 -8.75 -0.85 4.74
N GLU A 271 -9.05 0.40 4.40
CA GLU A 271 -9.47 1.40 5.36
C GLU A 271 -10.88 1.08 5.84
N ILE A 272 -11.08 1.06 7.16
CA ILE A 272 -12.40 0.97 7.79
C ILE A 272 -12.76 2.35 8.31
N ARG A 273 -13.83 2.93 7.74
CA ARG A 273 -14.38 4.23 8.15
C ARG A 273 -15.23 4.09 9.40
N GLU A 274 -16.03 3.04 9.46
CA GLU A 274 -16.93 2.76 10.58
C GLU A 274 -16.96 1.27 10.96
N GLY A 275 -17.17 0.98 12.25
CA GLY A 275 -17.43 -0.36 12.78
C GLY A 275 -16.25 -1.03 13.52
N VAL A 276 -15.01 -0.62 13.24
CA VAL A 276 -13.78 -1.15 13.89
C VAL A 276 -12.95 0.00 14.44
N ASN A 277 -12.47 -0.16 15.68
CA ASN A 277 -11.63 0.84 16.33
C ASN A 277 -10.15 0.44 16.27
N GLU A 278 -9.28 1.44 16.42
CA GLU A 278 -7.85 1.20 16.58
C GLU A 278 -7.60 0.27 17.79
N GLY A 279 -6.79 -0.75 17.56
CA GLY A 279 -6.42 -1.75 18.55
C GLY A 279 -7.38 -2.95 18.66
N ASP A 280 -8.46 -2.97 17.89
CA ASP A 280 -9.34 -4.13 17.79
C ASP A 280 -8.62 -5.32 17.16
N ILE A 281 -8.93 -6.52 17.63
CA ILE A 281 -8.33 -7.76 17.13
C ILE A 281 -9.25 -8.30 16.04
N VAL A 282 -8.77 -8.39 14.80
CA VAL A 282 -9.52 -8.85 13.63
C VAL A 282 -9.03 -10.22 13.16
N VAL A 283 -9.95 -11.00 12.59
CA VAL A 283 -9.64 -12.33 12.04
C VAL A 283 -9.43 -12.20 10.53
N PRO A 284 -8.20 -12.40 10.00
CA PRO A 284 -7.86 -12.20 8.58
C PRO A 284 -8.26 -13.32 7.65
N LEU A 285 -8.85 -14.42 8.12
CA LEU A 285 -9.41 -15.44 7.25
C LEU A 285 -10.78 -15.81 7.83
N PRO A 286 -11.86 -15.71 7.04
CA PRO A 286 -13.18 -16.04 7.54
C PRO A 286 -13.22 -17.41 8.19
N LEU A 287 -13.73 -17.46 9.41
CA LEU A 287 -13.93 -18.71 10.12
C LEU A 287 -14.84 -19.69 9.36
N TRP A 288 -15.80 -19.22 8.57
CA TRP A 288 -16.73 -20.09 7.84
C TRP A 288 -16.04 -20.88 6.71
N GLU A 289 -14.95 -20.36 6.15
CA GLU A 289 -14.18 -21.04 5.10
C GLU A 289 -13.29 -22.16 5.67
N ARG A 290 -12.99 -22.12 6.97
CA ARG A 290 -12.25 -23.19 7.67
C ARG A 290 -13.11 -24.05 8.57
N VAL A 291 -14.30 -23.59 8.93
CA VAL A 291 -15.09 -24.18 10.00
C VAL A 291 -16.56 -24.23 9.60
N GLY A 292 -17.02 -25.43 9.23
CA GLY A 292 -18.44 -25.77 9.20
C GLY A 292 -19.07 -25.84 10.60
N VAL A 293 -18.59 -25.10 11.60
CA VAL A 293 -19.01 -25.18 13.02
C VAL A 293 -18.68 -23.86 13.76
N ARG A 294 -19.59 -23.38 14.62
CA ARG A 294 -19.35 -22.23 15.52
C ARG A 294 -18.30 -22.62 16.57
N GLY A 295 -17.14 -21.95 16.60
CA GLY A 295 -16.05 -22.26 17.54
C GLY A 295 -15.42 -21.03 18.20
N SER A 296 -15.15 -21.12 19.51
CA SER A 296 -14.49 -20.10 20.34
C SER A 296 -12.96 -20.22 20.33
N ILE A 297 -12.27 -19.08 20.49
CA ILE A 297 -10.82 -18.94 20.34
C ILE A 297 -10.08 -19.27 21.64
N ARG A 298 -9.03 -20.10 21.57
CA ARG A 298 -7.92 -20.18 22.55
C ARG A 298 -6.62 -19.78 21.86
N GLU A 299 -5.79 -19.00 22.55
CA GLU A 299 -4.48 -18.55 22.08
C GLU A 299 -3.41 -19.60 22.44
N SER A 300 -2.72 -20.13 21.43
CA SER A 300 -1.64 -21.11 21.59
C SER A 300 -0.29 -20.42 21.54
N ARG A 301 0.54 -20.72 22.55
CA ARG A 301 1.95 -20.33 22.62
C ARG A 301 2.71 -21.12 21.55
N CYS A 302 3.42 -20.45 20.64
CA CYS A 302 4.33 -21.12 19.71
C CYS A 302 5.36 -21.94 20.50
N ARG A 303 5.27 -23.28 20.40
CA ARG A 303 6.39 -24.16 20.72
C ARG A 303 7.09 -24.52 19.41
N ASN A 304 8.41 -24.31 19.40
CA ASN A 304 9.31 -24.69 18.33
C ASN A 304 9.24 -26.23 18.15
N PRO A 305 9.00 -26.77 16.93
CA PRO A 305 9.02 -28.21 16.74
C PRO A 305 10.46 -28.73 16.87
N SER A 306 10.65 -29.80 17.65
CA SER A 306 11.92 -30.53 17.70
C SER A 306 12.12 -31.33 16.41
N PRO A 307 13.36 -31.53 15.94
CA PRO A 307 13.61 -32.14 14.64
C PRO A 307 13.35 -33.65 14.69
N GLY A 308 12.48 -34.14 13.80
CA GLY A 308 12.37 -35.56 13.47
C GLY A 308 11.06 -36.23 13.88
N SER A 309 10.09 -36.22 12.97
CA SER A 309 9.09 -37.30 12.90
C SER A 309 8.46 -37.31 11.50
N HIS A 310 8.71 -38.38 10.76
CA HIS A 310 8.10 -38.68 9.47
C HIS A 310 6.57 -38.78 9.59
N LEU A 311 5.83 -38.07 8.73
CA LEU A 311 4.38 -38.18 8.60
C LEU A 311 4.04 -39.18 7.49
N SER A 312 3.48 -40.33 7.86
CA SER A 312 2.77 -41.22 6.94
C SER A 312 1.31 -40.79 6.84
N MET A 313 0.82 -40.55 5.61
CA MET A 313 -0.59 -40.34 5.32
C MET A 313 -1.40 -41.63 5.56
N ARG A 314 -2.43 -41.56 6.40
CA ARG A 314 -3.61 -42.43 6.30
C ARG A 314 -4.85 -41.55 6.33
N SER A 315 -5.63 -41.65 5.26
CA SER A 315 -6.97 -41.11 5.10
C SER A 315 -7.98 -42.14 5.59
N ASP A 316 -8.91 -41.75 6.46
CA ASP A 316 -10.20 -42.45 6.57
C ASP A 316 -11.31 -41.49 7.04
N LEU A 317 -12.41 -41.54 6.30
CA LEU A 317 -13.70 -40.85 6.50
C LEU A 317 -14.58 -41.68 7.44
N SER A 318 -15.28 -41.06 8.41
CA SER A 318 -16.63 -41.53 8.83
C SER A 318 -17.38 -40.52 9.76
N HIS A 319 -18.71 -40.55 9.65
CA HIS A 319 -19.74 -39.67 10.24
C HIS A 319 -20.06 -39.93 11.74
N LYS A 320 -20.67 -38.93 12.43
CA LYS A 320 -22.03 -38.96 13.11
C LYS A 320 -22.12 -38.15 14.43
N GLY A 321 -23.27 -37.47 14.66
CA GLY A 321 -23.85 -37.24 16.01
C GLY A 321 -24.02 -35.79 16.51
N ARG A 322 -25.23 -35.43 16.99
CA ARG A 322 -25.67 -34.13 17.55
C ARG A 322 -25.68 -34.16 19.09
N GLY A 323 -25.44 -33.02 19.74
CA GLY A 323 -25.80 -32.76 21.16
C GLY A 323 -25.38 -31.37 21.62
N ALA A 324 -26.31 -30.59 22.20
CA ALA A 324 -26.08 -29.22 22.67
C ALA A 324 -25.94 -29.19 24.19
N ALA A 325 -24.88 -28.55 24.71
CA ALA A 325 -24.78 -28.16 26.12
C ALA A 325 -24.10 -26.78 26.21
N SER A 326 -24.74 -25.89 26.97
CA SER A 326 -24.33 -24.50 27.21
C SER A 326 -23.45 -24.43 28.45
N MET A 327 -22.23 -23.89 28.37
CA MET A 327 -21.52 -23.41 29.57
C MET A 327 -20.41 -22.40 29.30
N ARG A 328 -19.97 -21.77 30.38
CA ARG A 328 -19.47 -20.39 30.58
C ARG A 328 -17.92 -20.27 30.61
N LEU A 329 -17.43 -19.03 30.39
CA LEU A 329 -16.10 -18.44 30.76
C LEU A 329 -14.86 -18.96 29.97
N GLU A 330 -13.71 -18.30 29.76
CA GLU A 330 -12.92 -17.21 30.41
C GLU A 330 -11.77 -16.71 29.46
N ILE A 331 -10.97 -15.66 29.79
CA ILE A 331 -10.09 -14.87 28.88
C ILE A 331 -8.60 -14.83 29.34
N LEU A 332 -7.60 -14.84 28.42
CA LEU A 332 -6.19 -14.46 28.71
C LEU A 332 -5.49 -13.66 27.57
N ARG A 333 -4.54 -12.77 27.93
CA ARG A 333 -3.75 -11.84 27.09
C ARG A 333 -2.28 -12.30 26.96
N CYS A 334 -1.58 -12.03 25.85
CA CYS A 334 -0.11 -12.13 25.78
C CYS A 334 0.57 -10.99 24.99
N ALA A 335 1.78 -10.62 25.43
CA ALA A 335 2.59 -9.48 24.98
C ALA A 335 3.72 -9.88 24.01
N ILE A 336 4.12 -8.94 23.15
CA ILE A 336 5.06 -9.07 22.03
C ILE A 336 6.51 -9.05 22.52
N CYS A 337 7.37 -9.92 21.98
CA CYS A 337 8.83 -9.85 22.13
C CYS A 337 9.49 -9.69 20.75
N THR A 338 10.21 -8.58 20.60
CA THR A 338 11.04 -8.19 19.45
C THR A 338 12.37 -8.96 19.45
N SER A 339 12.84 -9.41 18.29
CA SER A 339 14.24 -9.84 18.14
C SER A 339 14.81 -9.43 16.78
N SER A 340 15.86 -8.62 16.89
CA SER A 340 16.77 -8.07 15.90
C SER A 340 17.56 -9.17 15.19
N LEU A 341 17.70 -9.10 13.86
CA LEU A 341 18.64 -9.91 13.07
C LEU A 341 19.90 -9.07 12.79
N ALA A 342 21.01 -9.45 13.40
CA ALA A 342 22.35 -9.02 13.01
C ALA A 342 23.03 -10.15 12.22
N LEU A 343 23.36 -9.91 10.94
CA LEU A 343 24.16 -10.82 10.12
C LEU A 343 25.65 -10.59 10.41
N GLY A 344 26.37 -11.68 10.68
CA GLY A 344 27.77 -11.72 11.08
C GLY A 344 28.80 -11.67 9.94
N ALA A 345 30.02 -11.28 10.32
CA ALA A 345 31.23 -11.27 9.51
C ALA A 345 31.89 -12.66 9.38
N PRO A 346 32.68 -12.93 8.32
CA PRO A 346 33.31 -14.23 8.09
C PRO A 346 34.59 -14.43 8.90
N ARG A 347 34.79 -15.67 9.38
CA ARG A 347 36.02 -16.15 10.03
C ARG A 347 36.97 -16.77 9.01
N ASN A 348 38.24 -16.46 9.25
CA ASN A 348 39.45 -16.85 8.56
C ASN A 348 39.93 -18.20 9.11
N ASP A 349 40.07 -19.22 8.26
CA ASP A 349 40.82 -20.43 8.58
C ASP A 349 42.00 -20.50 7.62
N GLY A 350 43.21 -20.43 8.17
CA GLY A 350 44.46 -20.70 7.44
C GLY A 350 45.11 -21.96 7.99
N VAL A 351 45.46 -22.87 7.08
CA VAL A 351 46.81 -23.38 6.77
C VAL A 351 46.80 -23.80 5.31
#